data_AF-W1DWH9-F1
#
_entry.id   AF-W1DWH9-F1
#
_cell.length_a   1.000
_cell.length_b   1.000
_cell.length_c   1.000
_cell.angle_alpha   90.00
_cell.angle_beta   90.00
_cell.angle_gamma   90.00
#
_symmetry.space_group_name_H-M   'P 1'
#
loop_
_entity.id
_entity.type
_entity.pdbx_description
1 polymer ?
#
loop_
_entity_poly.entity_id
_entity_poly.type
_entity_poly.pdbx_seq_one_letter_code
_entity_poly.pdbx_strand_id
1 'polypeptide(L)'
;MTEFPVQGKKLYLSSVLDLFNREVIAYSLSERPVMEMVNTMLDGAFPKLRPGDAPLLHSDQGWHYRMRSYQERFKGAWDDAEYVA
;
A
#
# COMPACT_ATOMS: atom_id res chain seq x y z
N MET A 1 8.09 1.70 -0.06
CA MET A 1 8.04 2.58 -1.26
C MET A 1 9.35 2.50 -2.04
N THR A 2 9.32 2.56 -3.37
CA THR A 2 10.52 2.33 -4.22
C THR A 2 10.79 3.54 -5.13
N GLU A 3 12.01 4.08 -5.14
CA GLU A 3 12.47 5.13 -6.07
C GLU A 3 13.22 4.49 -7.25
N PHE A 4 12.96 4.95 -8.48
CA PHE A 4 13.73 4.56 -9.66
C PHE A 4 13.82 5.69 -10.70
N PRO A 5 14.94 5.79 -11.45
CA PRO A 5 15.12 6.81 -12.48
C PRO A 5 14.41 6.41 -13.79
N VAL A 6 13.72 7.36 -14.42
CA VAL A 6 13.11 7.23 -15.73
C VAL A 6 13.40 8.48 -16.55
N GLN A 7 14.16 8.35 -17.65
CA GLN A 7 14.49 9.47 -18.55
C GLN A 7 15.03 10.71 -17.83
N GLY A 8 15.89 10.52 -16.82
CA GLY A 8 16.49 11.62 -16.05
C GLY A 8 15.58 12.21 -14.96
N LYS A 9 14.36 11.71 -14.80
CA LYS A 9 13.45 12.06 -13.70
C LYS A 9 13.43 10.96 -12.65
N LYS A 10 13.15 11.34 -11.39
CA LYS A 10 12.86 10.38 -10.32
C LYS A 10 11.38 10.01 -10.37
N LEU A 11 11.11 8.72 -10.31
CA LEU A 11 9.75 8.19 -10.17
C LEU A 11 9.70 7.34 -8.91
N TYR A 12 8.58 7.41 -8.21
CA TYR A 12 8.31 6.66 -7.01
C TYR A 12 7.17 5.67 -7.28
N LEU A 13 7.25 4.48 -6.70
CA LEU A 13 6.25 3.42 -6.76
C LEU A 13 5.82 3.04 -5.35
N SER A 14 4.50 3.00 -5.15
CA SER A 14 3.86 2.32 -4.04
C SER A 14 3.08 1.13 -4.59
N SER A 15 3.23 -0.06 -4.00
CA SER A 15 2.60 -1.29 -4.49
C SER A 15 2.18 -2.20 -3.34
N VAL A 16 1.11 -2.97 -3.54
CA VAL A 16 0.76 -4.13 -2.71
C VAL A 16 1.02 -5.39 -3.52
N LEU A 17 1.74 -6.32 -2.89
CA LEU A 17 2.12 -7.60 -3.44
C LEU A 17 1.31 -8.69 -2.73
N ASP A 18 0.67 -9.58 -3.48
CA ASP A 18 0.19 -10.85 -2.94
C ASP A 18 1.39 -11.77 -2.73
N LEU A 19 1.67 -12.12 -1.47
CA LEU A 19 2.83 -12.94 -1.11
C LEU A 19 2.65 -14.43 -1.47
N PHE A 20 1.44 -14.89 -1.77
CA PHE A 20 1.20 -16.27 -2.18
C PHE A 20 1.71 -16.53 -3.60
N ASN A 21 1.33 -15.67 -4.55
CA ASN A 21 1.64 -15.84 -5.97
C ASN A 21 2.62 -14.79 -6.54
N ARG A 22 3.03 -13.80 -5.73
CA ARG A 22 3.90 -12.67 -6.09
C ARG A 22 3.31 -11.72 -7.13
N GLU A 23 1.99 -11.64 -7.21
CA GLU A 23 1.31 -10.71 -8.09
C GLU A 23 1.23 -9.31 -7.47
N VAL A 24 1.51 -8.27 -8.27
CA VAL A 24 1.23 -6.88 -7.87
C VAL A 24 -0.26 -6.64 -8.05
N ILE A 25 -1.01 -6.66 -6.95
CA ILE A 25 -2.46 -6.52 -7.00
C ILE A 25 -2.89 -5.05 -7.07
N ALA A 26 -2.08 -4.10 -6.59
CA ALA A 26 -2.37 -2.68 -6.73
C ALA A 26 -1.08 -1.86 -6.71
N TYR A 27 -1.08 -0.73 -7.41
CA TYR A 27 0.05 0.18 -7.42
C TYR A 27 -0.35 1.62 -7.75
N SER A 28 0.56 2.55 -7.45
CA SER A 28 0.49 3.95 -7.89
C SER A 28 1.90 4.50 -8.14
N LEU A 29 1.98 5.49 -9.04
CA LEU A 29 3.22 6.15 -9.44
C LEU A 29 3.11 7.66 -9.22
N SER A 30 4.23 8.32 -8.89
CA SER A 30 4.34 9.78 -8.86
C SER A 30 5.78 10.21 -9.04
N GLU A 31 5.96 11.46 -9.48
CA GLU A 31 7.28 12.12 -9.51
C GLU A 31 7.76 12.53 -8.10
N ARG A 32 6.92 12.39 -7.06
CA ARG A 32 7.26 12.74 -5.66
C ARG A 32 6.75 11.67 -4.67
N PRO A 33 7.45 11.43 -3.54
CA PRO A 33 7.00 10.46 -2.53
C PRO A 33 5.94 11.09 -1.63
N VAL A 34 4.67 11.01 -2.05
CA VAL A 34 3.53 11.63 -1.36
C VAL A 34 2.54 10.60 -0.83
N MET A 35 1.87 10.89 0.29
CA MET A 35 0.86 10.01 0.89
C MET A 35 -0.31 9.69 -0.04
N GLU A 36 -0.65 10.60 -0.94
CA GLU A 36 -1.71 10.39 -1.92
C GLU A 36 -1.49 9.12 -2.74
N MET A 37 -0.24 8.83 -3.12
CA MET A 37 0.08 7.58 -3.80
C MET A 37 -0.27 6.35 -2.96
N VAL A 38 0.06 6.37 -1.66
CA VAL A 38 -0.24 5.26 -0.76
C VAL A 38 -1.75 5.05 -0.67
N ASN A 39 -2.51 6.15 -0.55
CA ASN A 39 -3.98 6.11 -0.53
C ASN A 39 -4.55 5.55 -1.84
N THR A 40 -4.11 6.04 -3.00
CA THR A 40 -4.55 5.55 -4.31
C THR A 40 -4.25 4.07 -4.50
N MET A 41 -3.08 3.62 -4.05
CA MET A 41 -2.71 2.21 -4.12
C MET A 41 -3.64 1.36 -3.23
N LEU A 42 -3.92 1.79 -1.99
CA LEU A 42 -4.83 1.10 -1.09
C LEU A 42 -6.27 1.04 -1.64
N ASP A 43 -6.74 2.13 -2.28
CA ASP A 43 -8.06 2.16 -2.93
C ASP A 43 -8.17 1.14 -4.07
N GLY A 44 -7.07 0.84 -4.75
CA GLY A 44 -7.01 -0.23 -5.74
C GLY A 44 -6.89 -1.64 -5.13
N ALA A 45 -6.37 -1.75 -3.91
CA ALA A 45 -6.14 -3.02 -3.23
C ALA A 45 -7.39 -3.53 -2.51
N PHE A 46 -8.06 -2.68 -1.72
CA PHE A 46 -9.17 -3.09 -0.85
C PHE A 46 -10.35 -3.76 -1.58
N PRO A 47 -10.78 -3.30 -2.76
CA PRO A 47 -11.90 -3.93 -3.48
C PRO A 47 -11.62 -5.36 -3.96
N LYS A 48 -10.35 -5.81 -3.94
CA LYS A 48 -9.97 -7.17 -4.37
C LYS A 48 -10.24 -8.24 -3.30
N LEU A 49 -10.60 -7.83 -2.09
CA LEU A 49 -10.82 -8.74 -0.98
C LEU A 49 -12.29 -9.02 -0.80
N ARG A 50 -12.58 -10.27 -0.43
CA ARG A 50 -13.93 -10.78 -0.28
C ARG A 50 -14.38 -10.61 1.16
N PRO A 51 -15.70 -10.54 1.40
CA PRO A 51 -16.23 -10.56 2.76
C PRO A 51 -15.69 -11.75 3.56
N GLY A 52 -15.10 -11.48 4.72
CA GLY A 52 -14.50 -12.48 5.61
C GLY A 52 -13.04 -12.85 5.32
N ASP A 53 -12.41 -12.29 4.28
CA ASP A 53 -10.96 -12.40 4.12
C ASP A 53 -10.26 -11.62 5.26
N ALA A 54 -9.25 -12.23 5.90
CA ALA A 54 -8.46 -11.63 6.98
C ALA A 54 -6.97 -11.59 6.62
N PRO A 55 -6.56 -10.74 5.66
CA PRO A 55 -5.18 -10.69 5.20
C PRO A 55 -4.26 -10.02 6.23
N LEU A 56 -3.03 -10.52 6.30
CA LEU A 56 -1.95 -9.89 7.04
C LEU A 56 -1.28 -8.83 6.15
N LEU A 57 -1.35 -7.56 6.56
CA LEU A 57 -0.63 -6.51 5.83
C LEU A 57 0.73 -6.29 6.45
N HIS A 58 1.77 -6.60 5.69
CA HIS A 58 3.15 -6.29 6.02
C HIS A 58 3.59 -5.04 5.26
N SER A 59 3.90 -3.97 5.99
CA SER A 59 4.50 -2.76 5.43
C SER A 59 5.87 -2.52 6.04
N ASP A 60 6.76 -1.86 5.31
CA ASP A 60 8.03 -1.41 5.89
C ASP A 60 7.80 -0.33 6.98
N GLN A 61 8.86 -0.04 7.73
CA GLN A 61 8.82 0.97 8.80
C GLN A 61 8.90 2.42 8.31
N GLY A 62 8.62 2.68 7.03
CA GLY A 62 8.59 4.01 6.44
C GLY A 62 7.61 4.94 7.14
N TRP A 63 7.94 6.24 7.19
CA TRP A 63 7.13 7.24 7.91
C TRP A 63 5.69 7.32 7.42
N HIS A 64 5.46 7.06 6.13
CA HIS A 64 4.15 7.02 5.50
C HIS A 64 3.20 6.00 6.15
N TYR A 65 3.71 4.81 6.47
CA TYR A 65 2.92 3.71 7.02
C TYR A 65 2.69 3.85 8.53
N ARG A 66 3.48 4.71 9.20
CA ARG A 66 3.31 5.07 10.62
C ARG A 66 2.25 6.15 10.86
N MET A 67 1.70 6.77 9.82
CA MET A 67 0.70 7.82 9.97
C MET A 67 -0.62 7.24 10.48
N ARG A 68 -1.26 7.94 11.43
CA ARG A 68 -2.55 7.52 11.99
C ARG A 68 -3.61 7.35 10.91
N SER A 69 -3.67 8.27 9.95
CA SER A 69 -4.62 8.21 8.83
C SER A 69 -4.48 6.95 7.98
N TYR A 70 -3.26 6.43 7.82
CA TYR A 70 -3.02 5.16 7.12
C TYR A 70 -3.56 3.98 7.94
N GLN A 71 -3.26 3.93 9.24
CA GLN A 71 -3.73 2.87 10.13
C GLN A 71 -5.26 2.87 10.27
N GLU A 72 -5.89 4.04 10.38
CA GLU A 72 -7.35 4.19 10.44
C GLU A 72 -8.01 3.72 9.16
N ARG A 73 -7.43 4.03 8.00
CA ARG A 73 -7.97 3.61 6.70
C ARG A 73 -7.86 2.10 6.50
N PHE A 74 -6.82 1.47 7.04
CA PHE A 74 -6.67 0.03 7.06
C PHE A 74 -7.68 -0.64 8.01
N LYS A 75 -7.75 -0.20 9.26
CA LYS A 75 -8.69 -0.73 10.26
C LYS A 75 -10.15 -0.50 9.91
N GLY A 76 -10.47 0.67 9.32
CA GLY A 76 -11.81 0.98 8.84
C GLY A 76 -12.22 0.16 7.62
N ALA A 77 -11.27 -0.43 6.91
CA ALA A 77 -11.56 -1.41 5.87
C ALA A 77 -11.81 -2.79 6.48
N TRP A 78 -11.07 -3.20 7.53
CA TRP A 78 -11.17 -4.52 8.18
C TRP A 78 -11.00 -4.48 9.71
N ASP A 79 -11.98 -5.02 10.43
CA ASP A 79 -11.96 -5.10 11.90
C ASP A 79 -10.96 -6.13 12.47
N ASP A 80 -10.64 -7.20 11.72
CA ASP A 80 -9.80 -8.33 12.16
C ASP A 80 -8.39 -8.37 11.54
N ALA A 81 -8.03 -7.36 10.76
CA ALA A 81 -6.76 -7.37 10.04
C ALA A 81 -5.58 -7.01 10.95
N GLU A 82 -4.56 -7.86 10.93
CA GLU A 82 -3.34 -7.61 11.66
C GLU A 82 -2.38 -6.77 10.82
N TYR A 83 -1.93 -5.66 11.41
CA TYR A 83 -0.95 -4.76 10.82
C TYR A 83 0.41 -5.04 11.43
N VAL A 84 1.36 -5.46 10.59
CA VAL A 84 2.74 -5.76 11.01
C VAL A 84 3.68 -4.80 10.29
N ALA A 85 4.31 -3.92 11.08
CA ALA A 85 5.34 -2.99 10.64
C ALA A 85 6.76 -3.56 10.79
#